data_AF-E1YDY3-F1
#
_entry.id   AF-E1YDY3-F1
#
_cell.length_a   1.000
_cell.length_b   1.000
_cell.length_c   1.000
_cell.angle_alpha   90.00
_cell.angle_beta   90.00
_cell.angle_gamma   90.00
#
_symmetry.space_group_name_H-M   'P 1'
#
loop_
_entity.id
_entity.type
_entity.pdbx_description
1 polymer ?
#
loop_
_entity_poly.entity_id
_entity_poly.type
_entity_poly.pdbx_seq_one_letter_code
_entity_poly.pdbx_strand_id
1 'polypeptide(L)' 'MKINCLSCGHNLDLDEDTYSDYEGQVKCYACNALLEINLKEGRIKSVNISKQKSYATAEA' A
#
# COMPACT_ATOMS: atom_id res chain seq x y z
N MET A 1 -10.72 -6.72 -5.02
CA MET A 1 -10.05 -5.94 -6.09
C MET A 1 -8.54 -6.21 -6.12
N LYS A 2 -7.83 -5.85 -7.20
CA LYS A 2 -6.38 -6.12 -7.35
C LYS A 2 -5.61 -4.87 -7.74
N ILE A 3 -4.47 -4.62 -7.11
CA ILE A 3 -3.55 -3.53 -7.48
C ILE A 3 -2.15 -4.08 -7.75
N ASN A 4 -1.38 -3.38 -8.58
CA ASN A 4 0.02 -3.73 -8.79
C ASN A 4 0.91 -2.93 -7.84
N CYS A 5 1.91 -3.60 -7.25
CA CYS A 5 2.96 -2.95 -6.53
C CYS A 5 3.75 -2.05 -7.48
N LEU A 6 3.79 -0.76 -7.19
CA LEU A 6 4.58 0.19 -7.99
C LEU A 6 6.10 -0.01 -7.84
N SER A 7 6.54 -0.78 -6.83
CA SER A 7 7.96 -1.04 -6.58
C SER A 7 8.48 -2.27 -7.34
N CYS A 8 7.75 -3.39 -7.32
CA CYS A 8 8.20 -4.66 -7.91
C CYS A 8 7.28 -5.22 -9.00
N GLY A 9 6.10 -4.63 -9.24
CA GLY A 9 5.11 -5.12 -10.20
C GLY A 9 4.28 -6.31 -9.74
N HIS A 10 4.49 -6.82 -8.52
CA HIS A 10 3.68 -7.92 -7.98
C HIS A 10 2.23 -7.50 -7.73
N ASN A 11 1.28 -8.42 -7.91
CA ASN A 11 -0.14 -8.15 -7.66
C ASN A 11 -0.45 -8.27 -6.17
N LEU A 12 -1.13 -7.26 -5.62
CA LEU A 12 -1.71 -7.28 -4.29
C LEU A 12 -3.22 -7.47 -4.45
N ASP A 13 -3.74 -8.54 -3.86
CA ASP A 13 -5.18 -8.77 -3.76
C ASP A 13 -5.70 -8.03 -2.52
N LEU A 14 -6.63 -7.10 -2.73
CA LEU A 14 -7.30 -6.33 -1.70
C LEU A 14 -8.75 -6.76 -1.66
N ASP A 15 -9.20 -7.26 -0.51
CA ASP A 15 -10.56 -7.73 -0.32
C ASP A 15 -11.59 -6.59 -0.56
N GLU A 16 -12.53 -6.77 -1.48
CA GLU A 16 -13.44 -5.70 -1.90
C GLU A 16 -14.41 -5.25 -0.80
N ASP A 17 -14.81 -6.15 0.09
CA ASP A 17 -15.71 -5.86 1.21
C ASP A 17 -14.97 -5.03 2.27
N THR A 18 -13.72 -5.40 2.55
CA THR A 18 -12.87 -4.73 3.54
C THR A 18 -12.35 -3.37 3.04
N TYR A 19 -12.05 -3.25 1.74
CA TYR A 19 -11.34 -2.12 1.14
C TYR A 19 -12.24 -1.21 0.28
N SER A 20 -13.54 -1.14 0.60
CA SER A 20 -14.49 -0.27 -0.12
C SER A 20 -14.25 1.23 0.12
N ASP A 21 -13.90 1.62 1.35
CA ASP A 21 -13.55 3.01 1.71
C ASP A 21 -12.35 2.96 2.68
N TYR A 22 -11.14 2.88 2.11
CA TYR A 22 -9.91 2.65 2.87
C TYR A 22 -8.85 3.65 2.44
N GLU A 23 -8.29 4.35 3.42
CA GLU A 23 -7.12 5.21 3.24
C GLU A 23 -6.03 4.75 4.20
N GLY A 24 -4.89 4.32 3.65
CA GLY A 24 -3.80 3.84 4.49
C GLY A 24 -2.68 3.17 3.72
N GLN A 25 -1.75 2.59 4.49
CA GLN A 25 -0.58 1.90 3.96
C GLN A 25 -0.83 0.39 3.87
N VAL A 26 -0.62 -0.18 2.69
CA VAL A 26 -0.60 -1.61 2.45
C VAL A 26 0.83 -2.08 2.17
N LYS A 27 1.22 -3.18 2.81
CA LYS A 27 2.55 -3.77 2.61
C LYS A 27 2.50 -4.76 1.45
N CYS A 28 3.41 -4.62 0.50
CA CYS A 28 3.62 -5.64 -0.52
C CYS A 28 4.36 -6.83 0.08
N TYR A 29 3.74 -8.01 0.07
CA TYR A 29 4.35 -9.22 0.62
C TYR A 29 5.50 -9.79 -0.25
N ALA A 30 5.64 -9.34 -1.50
CA ALA A 30 6.71 -9.81 -2.39
C ALA A 30 8.03 -9.04 -2.22
N CYS A 31 7.97 -7.72 -2.04
CA CYS A 31 9.17 -6.87 -1.93
C CYS A 31 9.23 -6.05 -0.63
N ASN A 32 8.28 -6.25 0.27
CA ASN A 32 8.13 -5.56 1.55
C ASN A 32 7.97 -4.03 1.46
N ALA A 33 7.72 -3.49 0.26
CA ALA A 33 7.47 -2.06 0.09
C ALA A 33 6.12 -1.66 0.70
N LEU A 34 6.05 -0.47 1.30
CA LEU A 34 4.80 0.13 1.74
C LEU A 34 4.20 0.98 0.61
N LEU A 35 2.94 0.72 0.29
CA LEU A 35 2.17 1.45 -0.69
C LEU A 35 1.06 2.18 0.05
N GLU A 36 1.00 3.49 -0.08
CA GLU A 36 -0.11 4.29 0.42
C GLU A 36 -1.21 4.32 -0.63
N ILE A 37 -2.39 3.81 -0.27
CA ILE A 37 -3.54 3.73 -1.15
C ILE A 37 -4.72 4.50 -0.57
N ASN A 38 -5.43 5.18 -1.45
CA ASN A 38 -6.73 5.78 -1.15
C ASN A 38 -7.79 5.11 -2.02
N LEU A 39 -8.77 4.51 -1.37
CA LEU A 39 -9.88 3.78 -1.93
C LEU A 39 -11.17 4.44 -1.49
N LYS A 40 -12.08 4.64 -2.45
CA LYS A 40 -13.37 5.26 -2.20
C LYS A 40 -14.40 4.64 -3.11
N GLU A 41 -15.48 4.14 -2.53
CA GLU A 41 -16.55 3.40 -3.21
C GLU A 41 -16.02 2.21 -4.04
N GLY A 42 -15.03 1.48 -3.50
CA GLY A 42 -14.39 0.33 -4.16
C GLY A 42 -13.51 0.70 -5.36
N ARG A 43 -13.18 1.99 -5.52
CA ARG A 43 -12.31 2.49 -6.60
C ARG A 43 -11.05 3.12 -6.02
N ILE A 44 -9.93 2.80 -6.66
CA ILE A 44 -8.63 3.40 -6.34
C ILE A 44 -8.65 4.85 -6.82
N LYS A 45 -8.47 5.79 -5.89
CA LYS A 45 -8.27 7.21 -6.19
C LYS A 45 -6.79 7.52 -6.41
N SER A 46 -5.93 6.92 -5.61
CA SER A 46 -4.48 7.15 -5.67
C SER A 46 -3.70 5.99 -5.06
N VAL A 47 -2.49 5.74 -5.60
CA VAL A 47 -1.51 4.76 -5.12
C VAL A 47 -0.15 5.43 -5.17
N ASN A 48 0.55 5.46 -4.04
CA ASN A 48 1.89 6.02 -3.93
C ASN A 48 2.80 5.03 -3.22
N ILE A 49 4.09 4.99 -3.60
CA ILE A 49 5.08 4.26 -2.82
C ILE A 49 5.42 5.12 -1.62
N SER A 50 5.10 4.64 -0.42
CA SER A 50 5.49 5.34 0.79
C SER A 50 7.00 5.16 0.96
N LYS A 51 7.74 6.26 0.83
CA LYS A 51 9.15 6.28 1.22
C LYS A 51 9.16 6.10 2.73
N GLN A 52 9.39 4.86 3.20
CA GLN A 52 9.68 4.64 4.60
C GLN A 52 10.83 5.58 4.97
N LYS A 53 10.54 6.61 5.77
CA LYS A 53 11.59 7.29 6.50
C LYS A 53 12.18 6.20 7.37
N SER A 54 13.36 5.72 7.01
CA SER A 54 14.18 4.93 7.90
C SER A 54 14.23 5.71 9.21
N TYR A 55 13.47 5.29 10.21
CA TYR A 55 13.77 5.66 11.58
C TYR A 55 15.11 4.98 11.84
N ALA A 56 16.19 5.72 11.54
CA ALA A 56 17.48 5.45 12.13
C ALA A 56 17.20 5.38 13.63
N THR A 57 17.45 4.21 14.21
CA THR A 57 17.50 4.05 15.65
C THR A 57 18.53 5.06 16.14
N ALA A 58 18.05 6.17 16.70
CA ALA A 58 18.88 6.98 17.57
C ALA A 58 19.05 6.15 18.84
N GLU A 59 20.06 5.28 18.80
CA GLU A 59 20.66 4.71 19.99
C GLU A 59 21.22 5.87 20.82
N ALA A 60 20.71 6.03 22.04
CA ALA A 60 21.22 6.92 23.08
C ALA A 60 21.23 6.16 24.41
#